data_AF-A0A3Q7FYT4-F1
#
_entry.id   AF-A0A3Q7FYT4-F1
#
_cell.length_a   1.000
_cell.length_b   1.000
_cell.length_c   1.000
_cell.angle_alpha   90.00
_cell.angle_beta   90.00
_cell.angle_gamma   90.00
#
_symmetry.space_group_name_H-M   'P 1'
#
loop_
_entity.id
_entity.type
_entity.pdbx_description
1 polymer ?
#
loop_
_entity_poly.entity_id
_entity_poly.type
_entity_poly.pdbx_seq_one_letter_code
_entity_poly.pdbx_strand_id
1 'polypeptide(L)' 'MGLKGKLMASIEMKCGVHLIHDIFHTNAHHIPTISRAFNRFEIHEGEIIKFGSIISWNYNDVDDV' A
#
# COMPACT_ATOMS: atom_id res chain seq x y z
N MET A 1 -0.05 31.78 -4.10
CA MET A 1 0.07 30.50 -4.84
C MET A 1 -0.06 29.36 -3.85
N GLY A 2 -1.19 28.66 -3.85
CA GLY A 2 -1.50 27.55 -2.94
C GLY A 2 -1.25 26.20 -3.62
N LEU A 3 -0.17 25.52 -3.23
CA LEU A 3 0.22 24.19 -3.74
C LEU A 3 0.06 23.09 -2.69
N LYS A 4 -0.48 23.42 -1.51
CA LYS A 4 -0.68 22.48 -0.41
C LYS A 4 -2.15 22.10 -0.35
N GLY A 5 -2.44 20.81 -0.52
CA GLY A 5 -3.75 20.21 -0.31
C GLY A 5 -3.61 18.97 0.56
N LYS A 6 -4.65 18.66 1.34
CA LYS A 6 -4.78 17.41 2.09
C LYS A 6 -6.04 16.71 1.63
N LEU A 7 -5.90 15.50 1.10
CA LEU A 7 -7.02 14.62 0.79
C LEU A 7 -7.20 13.61 1.93
N MET A 8 -8.42 13.38 2.36
CA MET A 8 -8.76 12.39 3.37
C MET A 8 -10.02 11.65 2.92
N ALA A 9 -9.98 10.32 2.98
CA ALA A 9 -11.10 9.45 2.64
C ALA A 9 -11.33 8.44 3.77
N SER A 10 -12.56 7.97 3.92
CA SER A 10 -12.92 6.91 4.85
C SER A 10 -13.75 5.89 4.09
N ILE A 11 -13.37 4.61 4.21
CA ILE A 11 -13.97 3.51 3.47
C ILE A 11 -14.44 2.48 4.49
N GLU A 12 -15.70 2.07 4.39
CA GLU A 12 -16.22 0.98 5.20
C GLU A 12 -15.68 -0.36 4.69
N MET A 13 -15.17 -1.19 5.60
CA MET A 13 -14.68 -2.53 5.28
C MET A 13 -15.40 -3.58 6.12
N LYS A 14 -15.81 -4.67 5.46
CA LYS A 14 -16.45 -5.83 6.10
C LYS A 14 -15.45 -6.79 6.75
N CYS A 15 -14.15 -6.50 6.64
CA CYS A 15 -13.06 -7.33 7.15
C CYS A 15 -12.70 -6.92 8.59
N GLY A 16 -12.13 -7.84 9.36
CA GLY A 16 -11.57 -7.52 10.68
C GLY A 16 -10.48 -6.45 10.57
N VAL A 17 -10.53 -5.43 11.44
CA VAL A 17 -9.60 -4.29 11.46
C VAL A 17 -8.14 -4.72 11.51
N HIS A 18 -7.85 -5.76 12.30
CA HIS A 18 -6.49 -6.26 12.48
C HIS A 18 -5.89 -6.84 11.19
N LEU A 19 -6.72 -7.43 10.32
CA LEU A 19 -6.25 -8.05 9.08
C LEU A 19 -5.66 -7.01 8.13
N ILE A 20 -6.26 -5.83 8.06
CA ILE A 20 -5.77 -4.77 7.17
C ILE A 20 -4.49 -4.17 7.70
N HIS A 21 -4.42 -3.89 9.00
CA HIS A 21 -3.18 -3.45 9.60
C HIS A 21 -2.06 -4.45 9.36
N ASP A 22 -2.31 -5.74 9.57
CA ASP A 22 -1.31 -6.79 9.38
C ASP A 22 -0.86 -6.95 7.91
N ILE A 23 -1.80 -6.86 6.95
CA ILE A 23 -1.47 -6.89 5.52
C ILE A 23 -0.53 -5.74 5.15
N PHE A 24 -0.81 -4.51 5.59
CA PHE A 24 0.01 -3.36 5.21
C PHE A 24 1.30 -3.22 6.02
N HIS A 25 1.36 -3.78 7.24
CA HIS A 25 2.49 -3.61 8.14
C HIS A 25 3.44 -4.81 8.15
N THR A 26 2.91 -6.03 8.16
CA THR A 26 3.72 -7.26 8.28
C THR A 26 3.84 -7.99 6.94
N ASN A 27 2.75 -8.02 6.18
CA ASN A 27 2.59 -8.89 5.01
C ASN A 27 2.47 -8.11 3.69
N ALA A 28 3.07 -6.91 3.62
CA ALA A 28 2.93 -6.01 2.49
C ALA A 28 3.34 -6.65 1.14
N HIS A 29 4.33 -7.53 1.18
CA HIS A 29 4.80 -8.28 0.02
C HIS A 29 3.75 -9.23 -0.60
N HIS A 30 2.67 -9.57 0.12
CA HIS A 30 1.56 -10.36 -0.41
C HIS A 30 0.49 -9.51 -1.14
N ILE A 31 0.55 -8.18 -1.06
CA ILE A 31 -0.44 -7.30 -1.72
C ILE A 31 -0.57 -7.55 -3.23
N PRO A 32 0.51 -7.77 -4.01
CA PRO A 32 0.39 -8.14 -5.42
C PRO A 32 -0.35 -9.46 -5.67
N THR A 33 -0.39 -10.36 -4.68
CA THR A 33 -1.18 -11.60 -4.76
C THR A 33 -2.65 -11.35 -4.40
N ILE A 34 -2.93 -10.40 -3.50
CA ILE A 34 -4.28 -10.06 -3.05
C ILE A 34 -5.02 -9.19 -4.09
N SER A 35 -4.31 -8.28 -4.76
CA SER A 35 -4.89 -7.34 -5.72
C SER A 35 -4.05 -7.25 -6.98
N ARG A 36 -4.73 -7.35 -8.13
CA ARG A 36 -4.11 -7.19 -9.46
C ARG A 36 -3.71 -5.75 -9.79
N ALA A 37 -4.16 -4.77 -9.00
CA ALA A 37 -3.76 -3.37 -9.19
C ALA A 37 -2.28 -3.16 -8.85
N PHE A 38 -1.72 -4.00 -7.96
CA PHE A 38 -0.32 -3.96 -7.58
C PHE A 38 0.41 -5.09 -8.28
N ASN A 39 1.44 -4.76 -9.05
CA ASN A 39 2.17 -5.73 -9.84
C ASN A 39 3.40 -6.27 -9.10
N ARG A 40 4.04 -5.43 -8.28
CA ARG A 40 5.28 -5.81 -7.57
C ARG A 40 5.48 -5.03 -6.28
N PHE A 41 6.10 -5.69 -5.31
CA PHE A 41 6.57 -5.10 -4.06
C PHE A 41 8.04 -5.45 -3.86
N GLU A 42 8.86 -4.46 -3.50
CA GLU A 42 10.30 -4.63 -3.29
C GLU A 42 10.79 -3.85 -2.07
N ILE A 43 11.73 -4.45 -1.33
CA ILE A 43 12.46 -3.82 -0.25
C ILE A 43 13.86 -3.52 -0.77
N HIS A 44 14.24 -2.24 -0.79
CA HIS A 44 15.55 -1.78 -1.24
C HIS A 44 16.51 -1.68 -0.07
N GLU A 45 16.05 -1.11 1.06
CA GLU A 45 16.84 -0.94 2.28
C GLU A 45 15.97 -1.17 3.52
N GLY A 46 16.55 -1.81 4.55
CA GLY A 46 15.87 -2.06 5.82
C GLY A 46 15.05 -3.36 5.85
N GLU A 47 14.06 -3.38 6.75
CA GLU A 47 13.14 -4.51 6.96
C GLU A 47 11.72 -4.11 6.52
N ILE A 48 10.81 -5.08 6.39
CA ILE A 48 9.47 -4.79 5.91
C ILE A 48 8.73 -3.76 6.78
N ILE A 49 8.41 -2.60 6.18
CA ILE A 49 7.57 -1.52 6.75
C ILE A 49 8.04 -1.05 8.13
N LYS A 50 9.32 -1.23 8.46
CA LYS A 50 9.92 -0.61 9.65
C LYS A 50 10.31 0.83 9.37
N PHE A 51 10.33 1.65 10.42
CA PHE A 51 10.77 3.03 10.31
C PHE A 51 12.18 3.11 9.70
N GLY A 52 12.34 3.98 8.69
CA GLY A 52 13.60 4.13 7.95
C GLY A 52 13.80 3.16 6.79
N SER A 53 12.83 2.27 6.51
CA SER A 53 12.95 1.34 5.38
C SER A 53 12.56 2.00 4.06
N ILE A 54 13.26 1.64 2.98
CA ILE A 54 12.99 2.10 1.62
C ILE A 54 12.35 0.95 0.85
N ILE A 55 11.11 1.15 0.44
CA ILE A 55 10.31 0.18 -0.29
C ILE A 55 9.79 0.76 -1.61
N SER A 56 9.56 -0.10 -2.58
CA SER A 56 8.96 0.26 -3.87
C SER A 56 7.68 -0.52 -4.09
N TRP A 57 6.64 0.20 -4.51
CA TRP A 57 5.37 -0.33 -4.95
C TRP A 57 5.23 -0.08 -6.45
N ASN A 58 5.08 -1.14 -7.23
CA ASN A 58 4.70 -1.03 -8.62
C ASN A 58 3.19 -1.30 -8.73
N TYR A 59 2.43 -0.32 -9.20
CA TYR A 59 1.00 -0.41 -9.41
C TYR A 59 0.64 0.07 -10.81
N ASN A 60 -0.41 -0.53 -11.38
CA ASN A 60 -0.99 -0.06 -12.62
C ASN A 60 -2.12 0.91 -12.28
N ASP A 61 -2.17 2.03 -12.99
CA ASP A 61 -3.36 2.88 -12.99
C ASP A 61 -4.45 2.13 -13.76
N VAL A 62 -5.59 1.88 -13.11
CA VAL A 62 -6.65 1.02 -13.67
C VAL A 62 -7.59 1.80 -14.61
N ASP A 63 -7.24 3.06 -14.94
CA ASP A 63 -8.07 3.99 -15.73
C ASP A 63 -7.61 4.14 -17.21
N ASP A 64 -6.81 3.21 -17.77
CA ASP A 64 -6.53 3.17 -19.22
C ASP A 64 -7.21 1.95 -19.89
N VAL A 65 -8.56 1.95 -19.92
CA VAL A 65 -9.43 1.26 -20.91
C VAL A 65 -10.65 2.13 -21.19
#